data_AF-A0A9W8JRS8-F1
#
_entry.id   AF-A0A9W8JRS8-F1
#
_cell.length_a   1.000
_cell.length_b   1.000
_cell.length_c   1.000
_cell.angle_alpha   90.00
_cell.angle_beta   90.00
_cell.angle_gamma   90.00
#
_symmetry.space_group_name_H-M   'P 1'
#
loop_
_entity.id
_entity.type
_entity.pdbx_description
1 polymer ?
#
loop_
_entity_poly.entity_id
_entity_poly.type
_entity_poly.pdbx_seq_one_letter_code
_entity_poly.pdbx_strand_id
1 'polypeptide(L)'
;MALGDFYDTPSGSCDWHKHLADESPYATGTFKRAPSETSSDEGYQSDPTLATDTDDKIQDFLLERFRRREQLRIRHEADRNALEARLQEEQEEEETRLMEEFARHQDSLEDERVRLFRVCFEEEKTLWEQERQRQRDVFEQEKADWRARYGHTIDLVEARKQWEAERSDDWKKLEAERAKWLAEVKKQTAAIRQDSLKLEKLLKNKKKFQDEIDTLKEQLESERQRTLHSDDEPALRDRLRDSVIAELQYAMAFNVNELMDQMSMRNELMENENEKEWQDAVHHSPKMATANLFNNSSGSQKGKSYTIVSREFLKLHSRCNKSFGLPQENADVADRIRLRNLVDRSQMFLANQAGLETIGEETESMAWRRCLNGVPAGPQRLAHARKLLECRSKNDRVRRFLDNTKALEVVCDFPSRLRQAGNDTHGSFPRSHYLESVKSSWKYDARIEAKSLEALVDLIAPP
;
A
#
# COMPACT_ATOMS: atom_id res chain seq x y z
N MET A 1 43.46 -5.87 -7.61
CA MET A 1 43.38 -7.16 -6.89
C MET A 1 42.32 -7.97 -7.59
N ALA A 2 42.73 -9.12 -8.12
CA ALA A 2 41.93 -10.06 -8.88
C ALA A 2 41.08 -10.95 -7.95
N LEU A 3 40.13 -11.67 -8.57
CA LEU A 3 39.16 -12.69 -8.11
C LEU A 3 37.74 -12.18 -8.42
N GLY A 4 36.92 -12.81 -9.27
CA GLY A 4 37.03 -14.08 -9.97
C GLY A 4 35.60 -14.45 -10.39
N ASP A 5 35.39 -14.55 -11.71
CA ASP A 5 34.15 -15.00 -12.34
C ASP A 5 33.87 -16.46 -12.00
N PHE A 6 32.64 -16.79 -11.58
CA PHE A 6 32.07 -18.14 -11.68
C PHE A 6 30.55 -18.05 -11.51
N TYR A 7 29.80 -18.29 -12.58
CA TYR A 7 28.63 -19.17 -12.66
C TYR A 7 28.08 -19.13 -14.10
N ASP A 8 28.71 -19.91 -14.98
CA ASP A 8 28.07 -20.44 -16.18
C ASP A 8 27.33 -21.73 -15.75
N THR A 9 26.00 -21.73 -15.86
CA THR A 9 25.19 -22.95 -15.78
C THR A 9 25.09 -23.59 -17.16
N PRO A 10 25.52 -24.86 -17.35
CA PRO A 10 25.24 -25.59 -18.57
C PRO A 10 23.88 -26.29 -18.46
N SER A 11 22.94 -25.92 -19.34
CA SER A 11 21.73 -26.70 -19.60
C SER A 11 22.09 -27.92 -20.45
N GLY A 12 22.54 -28.99 -19.81
CA GLY A 12 22.71 -30.31 -20.44
C GLY A 12 21.51 -31.19 -20.13
N SER A 13 20.60 -31.38 -21.10
CA SER A 13 19.59 -32.43 -21.05
C SER A 13 20.26 -33.76 -21.40
N CYS A 14 20.37 -34.66 -20.43
CA CYS A 14 20.93 -36.00 -20.63
C CYS A 14 19.86 -36.94 -21.18
N ASP A 15 20.05 -37.37 -22.43
CA ASP A 15 19.42 -38.53 -23.05
C ASP A 15 19.83 -39.82 -22.30
N TRP A 16 18.92 -40.38 -21.52
CA TRP A 16 19.06 -41.72 -20.93
C TRP A 16 18.13 -42.71 -21.65
N HIS A 17 18.41 -43.01 -22.92
CA HIS A 17 17.90 -44.21 -23.58
C HIS A 17 18.83 -44.61 -24.73
N LYS A 18 19.87 -45.36 -24.42
CA LYS A 18 20.54 -46.32 -25.32
C LYS A 18 21.58 -47.12 -24.54
N HIS A 19 21.71 -48.38 -24.91
CA HIS A 19 22.59 -49.43 -24.36
C HIS A 19 21.96 -50.31 -23.27
N LEU A 20 21.18 -51.30 -23.72
CA LEU A 20 21.12 -52.64 -23.13
C LEU A 20 20.66 -53.60 -24.25
N ALA A 21 21.59 -53.93 -25.14
CA ALA A 21 21.48 -55.03 -26.07
C ALA A 21 22.90 -55.39 -26.50
N ASP A 22 23.54 -56.29 -25.76
CA ASP A 22 24.42 -57.34 -26.28
C ASP A 22 24.98 -58.15 -25.11
N GLU A 23 25.31 -59.41 -25.38
CA GLU A 23 25.89 -60.45 -24.51
C GLU A 23 24.90 -61.46 -23.90
N SER A 24 24.42 -62.36 -24.77
CA SER A 24 24.05 -63.73 -24.41
C SER A 24 25.10 -64.69 -24.99
N PRO A 25 25.85 -65.46 -24.17
CA PRO A 25 26.81 -66.44 -24.65
C PRO A 25 26.22 -67.86 -24.54
N TYR A 26 25.19 -68.19 -25.32
CA TYR A 26 24.79 -69.59 -25.53
C TYR A 26 24.43 -69.82 -26.99
N ALA A 27 25.46 -69.97 -27.82
CA ALA A 27 25.35 -70.47 -29.19
C ALA A 27 25.78 -71.95 -29.26
N THR A 28 24.81 -72.79 -29.64
CA THR A 28 24.96 -73.94 -30.53
C THR A 28 26.00 -75.02 -30.19
N GLY A 29 25.56 -76.05 -29.46
CA GLY A 29 26.18 -77.38 -29.49
C GLY A 29 25.35 -78.35 -30.34
N THR A 30 25.74 -78.56 -31.59
CA THR A 30 25.14 -79.56 -32.49
C THR A 30 25.62 -80.96 -32.11
N PHE A 31 24.75 -81.75 -31.48
CA PHE A 31 25.02 -83.17 -31.22
C PHE A 31 24.90 -83.96 -32.53
N LYS A 32 26.04 -84.51 -32.99
CA LYS A 32 26.11 -85.49 -34.08
C LYS A 32 25.49 -86.81 -33.61
N ARG A 33 24.49 -87.26 -34.35
CA ARG A 33 23.86 -88.59 -34.26
C ARG A 33 24.88 -89.64 -34.75
N ALA A 34 25.25 -90.58 -33.88
CA ALA A 34 26.05 -91.74 -34.27
C ALA A 34 25.22 -92.71 -35.13
N PRO A 35 25.81 -93.39 -36.13
CA PRO A 35 25.10 -94.33 -36.98
C PRO A 35 24.84 -95.66 -36.26
N SER A 36 23.63 -96.18 -36.42
CA SER A 36 23.22 -97.52 -36.01
C SER A 36 23.92 -98.56 -36.89
N GLU A 37 24.89 -99.26 -36.33
CA GLU A 37 25.47 -100.45 -36.93
C GLU A 37 24.49 -101.62 -36.81
N THR A 38 24.04 -102.08 -37.97
CA THR A 38 23.47 -103.39 -38.24
C THR A 38 24.53 -104.47 -38.01
N SER A 39 24.40 -105.29 -36.97
CA SER A 39 25.20 -106.52 -36.82
C SER A 39 24.34 -107.75 -37.12
N SER A 40 24.58 -108.27 -38.32
CA SER A 40 24.56 -109.67 -38.73
C SER A 40 24.00 -110.71 -37.76
N ASP A 41 22.81 -111.17 -38.13
CA ASP A 41 22.21 -112.45 -37.79
C ASP A 41 23.04 -113.56 -38.48
N GLU A 42 23.97 -114.19 -37.75
CA GLU A 42 24.63 -115.43 -38.20
C GLU A 42 23.97 -116.64 -37.52
N GLY A 43 23.25 -117.40 -38.35
CA GLY A 43 22.67 -118.68 -37.98
C GLY A 43 23.75 -119.69 -37.65
N TYR A 44 23.75 -120.15 -36.39
CA TYR A 44 24.37 -121.42 -36.00
C TYR A 44 23.26 -122.45 -35.81
N GLN A 45 23.12 -123.33 -36.80
CA GLN A 45 22.48 -124.63 -36.63
C GLN A 45 23.47 -125.54 -35.88
N SER A 46 23.05 -126.10 -34.74
CA SER A 46 23.73 -127.22 -34.12
C SER A 46 22.70 -128.28 -33.71
N ASP A 47 23.01 -129.50 -34.12
CA ASP A 47 22.21 -130.72 -34.11
C ASP A 47 21.50 -131.06 -32.79
N PRO A 48 20.32 -131.71 -32.87
CA PRO A 48 19.66 -132.31 -31.74
C PRO A 48 20.09 -133.77 -31.62
N THR A 49 20.76 -134.17 -30.53
CA THR A 49 20.61 -135.54 -29.99
C THR A 49 21.37 -135.69 -28.68
N LEU A 50 20.72 -136.38 -27.73
CA LEU A 50 21.23 -136.99 -26.49
C LEU A 50 21.29 -136.10 -25.24
N ALA A 51 20.28 -136.25 -24.35
CA ALA A 51 20.42 -136.60 -22.91
C ALA A 51 19.23 -136.12 -22.06
N THR A 52 18.06 -136.73 -22.25
CA THR A 52 16.77 -136.38 -21.61
C THR A 52 16.62 -136.79 -20.14
N ASP A 53 17.62 -136.55 -19.28
CA ASP A 53 17.45 -136.71 -17.82
C ASP A 53 18.48 -135.95 -16.96
N THR A 54 19.60 -135.51 -17.55
CA THR A 54 20.55 -134.59 -16.92
C THR A 54 20.31 -133.12 -17.29
N ASP A 55 19.70 -132.87 -18.46
CA ASP A 55 19.40 -131.53 -18.95
C ASP A 55 18.34 -130.83 -18.11
N ASP A 56 17.31 -131.53 -17.63
CA ASP A 56 16.27 -130.93 -16.78
C ASP A 56 16.85 -130.44 -15.44
N LYS A 57 17.80 -131.19 -14.86
CA LYS A 57 18.49 -130.78 -13.61
C LYS A 57 19.47 -129.62 -13.83
N ILE A 58 20.12 -129.58 -14.99
CA ILE A 58 21.00 -128.46 -15.36
C ILE A 58 20.17 -127.21 -15.65
N GLN A 59 19.04 -127.36 -16.35
CA GLN A 59 18.10 -126.27 -16.61
C GLN A 59 17.51 -125.73 -15.31
N ASP A 60 17.06 -126.58 -14.40
CA ASP A 60 16.56 -126.17 -13.08
C ASP A 60 17.62 -125.44 -12.25
N PHE A 61 18.86 -125.93 -12.25
CA PHE A 61 19.99 -125.25 -11.58
C PHE A 61 20.31 -123.88 -12.21
N LEU A 62 20.28 -123.78 -13.54
CA LEU A 62 20.51 -122.52 -14.25
C LEU A 62 19.35 -121.54 -14.04
N LEU A 63 18.10 -122.01 -14.03
CA LEU A 63 16.90 -121.24 -13.71
C LEU A 63 16.95 -120.71 -12.28
N GLU A 64 17.34 -121.53 -11.31
CA GLU A 64 17.46 -121.12 -9.91
C GLU A 64 18.61 -120.12 -9.73
N ARG A 65 19.74 -120.33 -10.40
CA ARG A 65 20.85 -119.36 -10.44
C ARG A 65 20.43 -118.04 -11.09
N PHE A 66 19.63 -118.09 -12.15
CA PHE A 66 19.09 -116.91 -12.83
C PHE A 66 18.11 -116.16 -11.93
N ARG A 67 17.15 -116.86 -11.29
CA ARG A 67 16.21 -116.30 -10.31
C ARG A 67 16.95 -115.62 -9.16
N ARG A 68 17.99 -116.27 -8.61
CA ARG A 68 18.81 -115.69 -7.53
C ARG A 68 19.58 -114.46 -7.99
N ARG A 69 20.10 -114.45 -9.22
CA ARG A 69 20.78 -113.28 -9.81
C ARG A 69 19.80 -112.13 -10.05
N GLU A 70 18.60 -112.42 -10.52
CA GLU A 70 17.57 -111.40 -10.75
C GLU A 70 17.04 -110.84 -9.42
N GLN A 71 16.84 -111.68 -8.41
CA GLN A 71 16.52 -111.22 -7.04
C GLN A 71 17.62 -110.33 -6.46
N LEU A 72 18.90 -110.66 -6.69
CA LEU A 72 20.02 -109.80 -6.30
C LEU A 72 20.02 -108.47 -7.08
N ARG A 73 19.73 -108.50 -8.38
CA ARG A 73 19.61 -107.26 -9.19
C ARG A 73 18.51 -106.36 -8.66
N ILE A 74 17.32 -106.93 -8.40
CA ILE A 74 16.17 -106.20 -7.84
C ILE A 74 16.53 -105.60 -6.47
N ARG A 75 17.24 -106.33 -5.61
CA ARG A 75 17.70 -105.80 -4.31
C ARG A 75 18.70 -104.65 -4.49
N HIS A 76 19.70 -104.81 -5.36
CA HIS A 76 20.66 -103.75 -5.63
C HIS A 76 20.02 -102.52 -6.27
N GLU A 77 19.02 -102.71 -7.12
CA GLU A 77 18.23 -101.62 -7.72
C GLU A 77 17.37 -100.92 -6.66
N ALA A 78 16.75 -101.66 -5.75
CA ALA A 78 16.03 -101.10 -4.60
C ALA A 78 16.97 -100.33 -3.66
N ASP A 79 18.14 -100.88 -3.33
CA ASP A 79 19.15 -100.23 -2.50
C ASP A 79 19.69 -98.96 -3.17
N ARG A 80 19.92 -99.00 -4.49
CA ARG A 80 20.35 -97.85 -5.28
C ARG A 80 19.28 -96.76 -5.29
N ASN A 81 18.02 -97.11 -5.56
CA ASN A 81 16.92 -96.15 -5.55
C ASN A 81 16.70 -95.55 -4.16
N ALA A 82 16.87 -96.35 -3.09
CA ALA A 82 16.81 -95.85 -1.71
C ALA A 82 17.95 -94.89 -1.39
N LEU A 83 19.15 -95.11 -1.95
CA LEU A 83 20.30 -94.24 -1.77
C LEU A 83 20.19 -92.96 -2.59
N GLU A 84 19.67 -93.04 -3.82
CA GLU A 84 19.34 -91.88 -4.65
C GLU A 84 18.25 -91.02 -3.98
N ALA A 85 17.21 -91.63 -3.40
CA ALA A 85 16.17 -90.91 -2.66
C ALA A 85 16.71 -90.18 -1.42
N ARG A 86 17.61 -90.83 -0.64
CA ARG A 86 18.27 -90.19 0.51
C ARG A 86 19.17 -89.03 0.09
N LEU A 87 19.93 -89.21 -0.99
CA LEU A 87 20.79 -88.15 -1.51
C LEU A 87 19.96 -86.95 -1.97
N GLN A 88 18.80 -87.20 -2.60
CA GLN A 88 17.89 -86.13 -3.01
C GLN A 88 17.26 -85.43 -1.80
N GLU A 89 16.85 -86.17 -0.76
CA GLU A 89 16.35 -85.60 0.50
C GLU A 89 17.41 -84.74 1.19
N GLU A 90 18.66 -85.21 1.28
CA GLU A 90 19.80 -84.43 1.82
C GLU A 90 20.07 -83.16 0.99
N GLN A 91 19.95 -83.23 -0.34
CA GLN A 91 20.09 -82.06 -1.22
C GLN A 91 18.96 -81.04 -1.00
N GLU A 92 17.71 -81.50 -0.89
CA GLU A 92 16.56 -80.63 -0.62
C GLU A 92 16.65 -79.98 0.78
N GLU A 93 17.13 -80.71 1.79
CA GLU A 93 17.43 -80.18 3.13
C GLU A 93 18.57 -79.15 3.11
N GLU A 94 19.63 -79.39 2.34
CA GLU A 94 20.75 -78.44 2.22
C GLU A 94 20.34 -77.19 1.43
N GLU A 95 19.57 -77.32 0.35
CA GLU A 95 19.03 -76.21 -0.42
C GLU A 95 18.09 -75.35 0.44
N THR A 96 17.18 -75.96 1.19
CA THR A 96 16.27 -75.23 2.09
C THR A 96 17.05 -74.51 3.19
N ARG A 97 18.06 -75.14 3.78
CA ARG A 97 18.95 -74.50 4.75
C ARG A 97 19.70 -73.30 4.16
N LEU A 98 20.27 -73.43 2.97
CA LEU A 98 20.98 -72.34 2.29
C LEU A 98 20.03 -71.18 1.94
N MET A 99 18.81 -71.49 1.51
CA MET A 99 17.78 -70.48 1.25
C MET A 99 17.38 -69.73 2.53
N GLU A 100 17.24 -70.42 3.66
CA GLU A 100 16.99 -69.78 4.95
C GLU A 100 18.17 -68.91 5.42
N GLU A 101 19.40 -69.38 5.26
CA GLU A 101 20.61 -68.61 5.59
C GLU A 101 20.73 -67.36 4.70
N PHE A 102 20.42 -67.48 3.41
CA PHE A 102 20.39 -66.36 2.48
C PHE A 102 19.30 -65.34 2.85
N ALA A 103 18.09 -65.79 3.18
CA ALA A 103 17.00 -64.93 3.62
C ALA A 103 17.38 -64.15 4.89
N ARG A 104 17.96 -64.81 5.90
CA ARG A 104 18.45 -64.15 7.12
C ARG A 104 19.55 -63.12 6.83
N HIS A 105 20.44 -63.41 5.88
CA HIS A 105 21.48 -62.47 5.49
C HIS A 105 20.89 -61.25 4.78
N GLN A 106 19.89 -61.46 3.91
CA GLN A 106 19.19 -60.38 3.22
C GLN A 106 18.43 -59.48 4.21
N ASP A 107 17.72 -60.05 5.18
CA ASP A 107 17.04 -59.31 6.25
C ASP A 107 18.05 -58.49 7.07
N SER A 108 19.20 -59.08 7.43
CA SER A 108 20.26 -58.37 8.16
C SER A 108 20.86 -57.19 7.36
N LEU A 109 21.01 -57.32 6.04
CA LEU A 109 21.49 -56.23 5.18
C LEU A 109 20.44 -55.13 5.05
N GLU A 110 19.16 -55.49 4.99
CA GLU A 110 18.07 -54.53 4.93
C GLU A 110 17.93 -53.75 6.24
N ASP A 111 18.06 -54.42 7.39
CA ASP A 111 18.10 -53.78 8.71
C ASP A 111 19.27 -52.79 8.84
N GLU A 112 20.47 -53.16 8.39
CA GLU A 112 21.63 -52.25 8.42
C GLU A 112 21.44 -51.08 7.46
N ARG A 113 20.83 -51.30 6.28
CA ARG A 113 20.48 -50.21 5.34
C ARG A 113 19.49 -49.23 5.98
N VAL A 114 18.44 -49.73 6.64
CA VAL A 114 17.45 -48.91 7.34
C VAL A 114 18.10 -48.14 8.49
N ARG A 115 18.99 -48.77 9.24
CA ARG A 115 19.74 -48.13 10.32
C ARG A 115 20.62 -46.98 9.81
N LEU A 116 21.42 -47.22 8.77
CA LEU A 116 22.26 -46.19 8.17
C LEU A 116 21.43 -45.03 7.61
N PHE A 117 20.30 -45.33 6.95
CA PHE A 117 19.39 -44.30 6.46
C PHE A 117 18.82 -43.43 7.60
N ARG A 118 18.47 -44.04 8.74
CA ARG A 118 18.00 -43.31 9.92
C ARG A 118 19.08 -42.39 10.49
N VAL A 119 20.33 -42.86 10.59
CA VAL A 119 21.46 -42.06 11.07
C VAL A 119 21.71 -40.86 10.15
N CYS A 120 21.81 -41.09 8.84
CA CYS A 120 22.00 -40.01 7.86
C CYS A 120 20.85 -38.98 7.92
N PHE A 121 19.61 -39.44 8.07
CA PHE A 121 18.45 -38.57 8.18
C PHE A 121 18.44 -37.75 9.49
N GLU A 122 18.85 -38.34 10.60
CA GLU A 122 18.99 -37.63 11.88
C GLU A 122 20.11 -36.58 11.83
N GLU A 123 21.26 -36.90 11.22
CA GLU A 123 22.34 -35.94 10.99
C GLU A 123 21.89 -34.78 10.10
N GLU A 124 21.24 -35.06 8.97
CA GLU A 124 20.68 -34.04 8.08
C GLU A 124 19.66 -33.16 8.81
N LYS A 125 18.77 -33.75 9.62
CA LYS A 125 17.81 -33.02 10.43
C LYS A 125 18.50 -32.06 11.41
N THR A 126 19.57 -32.51 12.08
CA THR A 126 20.31 -31.64 13.00
C THR A 126 21.00 -30.48 12.29
N LEU A 127 21.57 -30.71 11.10
CA LEU A 127 22.16 -29.65 10.28
C LEU A 127 21.11 -28.62 9.83
N TRP A 128 19.93 -29.08 9.44
CA TRP A 128 18.80 -28.20 9.11
C TRP A 128 18.31 -27.38 10.30
N GLU A 129 18.28 -27.97 11.50
CA GLU A 129 17.92 -27.25 12.73
C GLU A 129 18.98 -26.20 13.09
N GLN A 130 20.26 -26.53 12.94
CA GLN A 130 21.37 -25.59 13.15
C GLN A 130 21.35 -24.42 12.14
N GLU A 131 21.13 -24.69 10.86
CA GLU A 131 21.04 -23.64 9.84
C GLU A 131 19.80 -22.74 10.07
N ARG A 132 18.66 -23.33 10.46
CA ARG A 132 17.47 -22.57 10.82
C ARG A 132 17.73 -21.66 12.02
N GLN A 133 18.48 -22.13 13.01
CA GLN A 133 18.86 -21.31 14.16
C GLN A 133 19.80 -20.18 13.74
N ARG A 134 20.82 -20.47 12.93
CA ARG A 134 21.73 -19.46 12.37
C ARG A 134 20.98 -18.36 11.61
N GLN A 135 19.99 -18.71 10.80
CA GLN A 135 19.16 -17.72 10.09
C GLN A 135 18.32 -16.86 11.04
N ARG A 136 17.80 -17.43 12.12
CA ARG A 136 17.10 -16.65 13.16
C ARG A 136 18.02 -15.68 13.86
N ASP A 137 19.23 -16.12 14.18
CA ASP A 137 20.23 -15.29 14.85
C ASP A 137 20.67 -14.12 13.95
N VAL A 138 20.92 -14.38 12.66
CA VAL A 138 21.18 -13.33 11.66
C VAL A 138 20.02 -12.35 11.57
N PHE A 139 18.78 -12.84 11.50
CA PHE A 139 17.60 -11.98 11.44
C PHE A 139 17.42 -11.11 12.69
N GLU A 140 17.56 -11.67 13.89
CA GLU A 140 17.48 -10.89 15.13
C GLU A 140 18.64 -9.89 15.25
N GLN A 141 19.83 -10.23 14.76
CA GLN A 141 20.96 -9.31 14.68
C GLN A 141 20.69 -8.17 13.69
N GLU A 142 20.20 -8.45 12.49
CA GLU A 142 19.80 -7.43 11.51
C GLU A 142 18.68 -6.54 12.04
N LYS A 143 17.71 -7.12 12.74
CA LYS A 143 16.62 -6.39 13.40
C LYS A 143 17.13 -5.52 14.54
N ALA A 144 18.11 -5.98 15.32
CA ALA A 144 18.77 -5.19 16.35
C ALA A 144 19.58 -4.04 15.74
N ASP A 145 20.36 -4.31 14.69
CA ASP A 145 21.11 -3.31 13.92
C ASP A 145 20.16 -2.28 13.28
N TRP A 146 19.04 -2.74 12.74
CA TRP A 146 18.01 -1.88 12.16
C TRP A 146 17.36 -1.01 13.24
N ARG A 147 17.04 -1.56 14.42
CA ARG A 147 16.57 -0.77 15.57
C ARG A 147 17.63 0.21 16.08
N ALA A 148 18.91 -0.15 16.07
CA ALA A 148 19.99 0.76 16.46
C ALA A 148 20.14 1.92 15.47
N ARG A 149 20.00 1.64 14.16
CA ARG A 149 20.12 2.64 13.09
C ARG A 149 18.87 3.52 12.93
N TYR A 150 17.68 2.95 13.16
CA TYR A 150 16.39 3.57 12.82
C TYR A 150 15.40 3.66 14.00
N GLY A 151 15.77 3.23 15.20
CA GLY A 151 14.92 3.32 16.40
C GLY A 151 14.51 4.76 16.72
N HIS A 152 15.45 5.71 16.59
CA HIS A 152 15.16 7.13 16.75
C HIS A 152 14.12 7.64 15.74
N THR A 153 14.05 7.07 14.52
CA THR A 153 13.00 7.43 13.54
C THR A 153 11.64 6.85 13.89
N ILE A 154 11.56 5.69 14.54
CA ILE A 154 10.29 5.13 15.04
C ILE A 154 9.77 5.99 16.19
N ASP A 155 10.62 6.35 17.14
CA ASP A 155 10.25 7.21 18.26
C ASP A 155 9.78 8.60 17.78
N LEU A 156 10.38 9.12 16.70
CA LEU A 156 9.92 10.35 16.06
C LEU A 156 8.56 10.22 15.36
N VAL A 157 8.24 9.04 14.81
CA VAL A 157 6.91 8.77 14.21
C VAL A 157 5.85 8.59 15.29
N GLU A 158 6.16 7.93 16.40
CA GLU A 158 5.23 7.80 17.53
C GLU A 158 5.01 9.13 18.25
N ALA A 159 6.08 9.91 18.49
CA ALA A 159 5.97 11.27 19.02
C ALA A 159 5.16 12.19 18.09
N ARG A 160 5.29 12.01 16.76
CA ARG A 160 4.48 12.73 15.78
C ARG A 160 3.00 12.33 15.85
N LYS A 161 2.68 11.05 16.04
CA LYS A 161 1.28 10.59 16.21
C LYS A 161 0.65 11.15 17.48
N GLN A 162 1.38 11.17 18.59
CA GLN A 162 0.90 11.77 19.84
C GLN A 162 0.67 13.27 19.67
N TRP A 163 1.61 13.98 19.04
CA TRP A 163 1.48 15.41 18.75
C TRP A 163 0.32 15.72 17.77
N GLU A 164 0.06 14.86 16.77
CA GLU A 164 -1.09 14.98 15.87
C GLU A 164 -2.43 14.73 16.60
N ALA A 165 -2.46 13.84 17.59
CA ALA A 165 -3.63 13.60 18.43
C ALA A 165 -3.94 14.80 19.35
N GLU A 166 -2.92 15.35 20.02
CA GLU A 166 -3.05 16.55 20.86
C GLU A 166 -3.55 17.75 20.06
N ARG A 167 -3.02 17.95 18.85
CA ARG A 167 -3.45 19.02 17.94
C ARG A 167 -4.89 18.85 17.45
N SER A 168 -5.36 17.62 17.28
CA SER A 168 -6.76 17.33 16.91
C SER A 168 -7.71 17.77 18.02
N ASP A 169 -7.34 17.58 19.28
CA ASP A 169 -8.17 17.98 20.42
C ASP A 169 -8.15 19.49 20.66
N ASP A 170 -7.02 20.16 20.42
CA ASP A 170 -6.96 21.62 20.44
C ASP A 170 -7.77 22.26 19.30
N TRP A 171 -7.81 21.63 18.12
CA TRP A 171 -8.67 22.08 17.03
C TRP A 171 -10.17 21.98 17.39
N LYS A 172 -10.58 20.87 18.02
CA LYS A 172 -11.97 20.70 18.50
C LYS A 172 -12.35 21.73 19.55
N LYS A 173 -11.44 22.08 20.47
CA LYS A 173 -11.67 23.15 21.46
C LYS A 173 -11.89 24.51 20.77
N LEU A 174 -11.04 24.87 19.82
CA LEU A 174 -11.18 26.11 19.04
C LEU A 174 -12.48 26.12 18.23
N GLU A 175 -12.89 24.99 17.67
CA GLU A 175 -14.12 24.86 16.91
C GLU A 175 -15.36 25.01 17.82
N ALA A 176 -15.31 24.48 19.05
CA ALA A 176 -16.33 24.68 20.06
C ALA A 176 -16.41 26.15 20.54
N GLU A 177 -15.27 26.82 20.74
CA GLU A 177 -15.22 28.25 21.08
C GLU A 177 -15.76 29.12 19.94
N ARG A 178 -15.40 28.80 18.70
CA ARG A 178 -15.96 29.47 17.51
C ARG A 178 -17.47 29.29 17.41
N ALA A 179 -17.98 28.09 17.69
CA ALA A 179 -19.42 27.83 17.70
C ALA A 179 -20.15 28.66 18.77
N LYS A 180 -19.58 28.77 19.98
CA LYS A 180 -20.11 29.65 21.04
C LYS A 180 -20.12 31.11 20.62
N TRP A 181 -19.02 31.59 20.04
CA TRP A 181 -18.91 32.97 19.55
C TRP A 181 -19.93 33.26 18.43
N LEU A 182 -20.11 32.34 17.48
CA LEU A 182 -21.11 32.48 16.42
C LEU A 182 -22.55 32.50 16.97
N ALA A 183 -22.83 31.71 18.01
CA ALA A 183 -24.14 31.73 18.67
C ALA A 183 -24.41 33.08 19.35
N GLU A 184 -23.40 33.65 20.01
CA GLU A 184 -23.50 34.97 20.65
C GLU A 184 -23.68 36.09 19.61
N VAL A 185 -22.92 36.07 18.51
CA VAL A 185 -23.09 37.04 17.41
C VAL A 185 -24.49 36.95 16.80
N LYS A 186 -25.04 35.75 16.62
CA LYS A 186 -26.42 35.57 16.14
C LYS A 186 -27.45 36.15 17.10
N LYS A 187 -27.26 35.95 18.42
CA LYS A 187 -28.13 36.52 19.45
C LYS A 187 -28.10 38.05 19.43
N GLN A 188 -26.91 38.65 19.35
CA GLN A 188 -26.74 40.11 19.26
C GLN A 188 -27.34 40.68 17.98
N THR A 189 -27.15 40.01 16.85
CA THR A 189 -27.74 40.42 15.56
C THR A 189 -29.27 40.37 15.62
N ALA A 190 -29.85 39.37 16.29
CA ALA A 190 -31.30 39.27 16.47
C ALA A 190 -31.85 40.41 17.36
N ALA A 191 -31.15 40.76 18.44
CA ALA A 191 -31.50 41.89 19.30
C ALA A 191 -31.47 43.23 18.54
N ILE A 192 -30.38 43.51 17.82
CA ILE A 192 -30.26 44.72 16.97
C ILE A 192 -31.39 44.79 15.94
N ARG A 193 -31.75 43.64 15.33
CA ARG A 193 -32.86 43.59 14.38
C ARG A 193 -34.21 43.90 15.04
N GLN A 194 -34.43 43.42 16.25
CA GLN A 194 -35.65 43.73 17.00
C GLN A 194 -35.73 45.21 17.36
N ASP A 195 -34.63 45.81 17.79
CA ASP A 195 -34.58 47.24 18.13
C ASP A 195 -34.71 48.12 16.89
N SER A 196 -34.12 47.73 15.76
CA SER A 196 -34.34 48.39 14.47
C SER A 196 -35.83 48.38 14.08
N LEU A 197 -36.55 47.27 14.32
CA LEU A 197 -37.99 47.20 14.06
C LEU A 197 -38.80 48.09 15.01
N LYS A 198 -38.39 48.23 16.28
CA LYS A 198 -39.02 49.17 17.23
C LYS A 198 -38.81 50.61 16.78
N LEU A 199 -37.60 50.98 16.39
CA LEU A 199 -37.28 52.32 15.88
C LEU A 199 -38.06 52.64 14.60
N GLU A 200 -38.20 51.68 13.68
CA GLU A 200 -39.00 51.87 12.48
C GLU A 200 -40.48 52.16 12.81
N LYS A 201 -41.05 51.47 13.82
CA LYS A 201 -42.41 51.76 14.30
C LYS A 201 -42.51 53.15 14.91
N LEU A 202 -41.55 53.56 15.74
CA LEU A 202 -41.53 54.91 16.33
C LEU A 202 -41.41 55.99 15.27
N LEU A 203 -40.59 55.79 14.23
CA LEU A 203 -40.47 56.72 13.11
C LEU A 203 -41.79 56.84 12.31
N LYS A 204 -42.51 55.73 12.10
CA LYS A 204 -43.83 55.74 11.48
C LYS A 204 -44.86 56.51 12.32
N ASN A 205 -44.85 56.30 13.64
CA ASN A 205 -45.72 57.04 14.56
C ASN A 205 -45.39 58.54 14.54
N LYS A 206 -44.11 58.90 14.65
CA LYS A 206 -43.64 60.29 14.55
C LYS A 206 -44.10 60.96 13.25
N LYS A 207 -44.02 60.24 12.12
CA LYS A 207 -44.49 60.76 10.84
C LYS A 207 -46.01 61.02 10.85
N LYS A 208 -46.81 60.09 11.39
CA LYS A 208 -48.26 60.30 11.53
C LYS A 208 -48.58 61.52 12.38
N PHE A 209 -47.91 61.68 13.52
CA PHE A 209 -48.11 62.86 14.36
C PHE A 209 -47.68 64.15 13.68
N GLN A 210 -46.60 64.11 12.88
CA GLN A 210 -46.19 65.27 12.09
C GLN A 210 -47.27 65.64 11.04
N ASP A 211 -47.81 64.64 10.33
CA ASP A 211 -48.88 64.83 9.35
C ASP A 211 -50.15 65.41 10.02
N GLU A 212 -50.50 64.95 11.24
CA GLU A 212 -51.59 65.50 12.06
C GLU A 212 -51.34 66.97 12.47
N ILE A 213 -50.14 67.29 12.94
CA ILE A 213 -49.75 68.66 13.30
C ILE A 213 -49.85 69.59 12.08
N ASP A 214 -49.38 69.16 10.92
CA ASP A 214 -49.40 69.99 9.72
C ASP A 214 -50.84 70.18 9.21
N THR A 215 -51.70 69.17 9.34
CA THR A 215 -53.16 69.31 9.09
C THR A 215 -53.81 70.33 10.04
N LEU A 216 -53.49 70.28 11.34
CA LEU A 216 -54.01 71.24 12.32
C LEU A 216 -53.52 72.67 12.04
N LYS A 217 -52.27 72.85 11.60
CA LYS A 217 -51.74 74.16 11.18
C LYS A 217 -52.49 74.71 9.96
N GLU A 218 -52.75 73.87 8.96
CA GLU A 218 -53.54 74.28 7.78
C GLU A 218 -54.96 74.69 8.17
N GLN A 219 -55.61 73.93 9.06
CA GLN A 219 -56.93 74.29 9.60
C GLN A 219 -56.88 75.64 10.32
N LEU A 220 -55.93 75.85 11.24
CA LEU A 220 -55.76 77.11 11.97
C LEU A 220 -55.52 78.29 11.02
N GLU A 221 -54.66 78.14 10.01
CA GLU A 221 -54.40 79.21 9.05
C GLU A 221 -55.64 79.50 8.18
N SER A 222 -56.41 78.47 7.82
CA SER A 222 -57.67 78.66 7.10
C SER A 222 -58.73 79.40 7.95
N GLU A 223 -58.82 79.11 9.24
CA GLU A 223 -59.68 79.84 10.18
C GLU A 223 -59.20 81.27 10.40
N ARG A 224 -57.89 81.48 10.51
CA ARG A 224 -57.28 82.81 10.58
C ARG A 224 -57.62 83.64 9.34
N GLN A 225 -57.57 83.04 8.15
CA GLN A 225 -57.97 83.71 6.91
C GLN A 225 -59.47 84.02 6.88
N ARG A 226 -60.34 83.09 7.28
CA ARG A 226 -61.79 83.33 7.40
C ARG A 226 -62.11 84.46 8.37
N THR A 227 -61.46 84.48 9.54
CA THR A 227 -61.65 85.52 10.56
C THR A 227 -61.10 86.88 10.14
N LEU A 228 -60.09 86.95 9.27
CA LEU A 228 -59.62 88.19 8.65
C LEU A 228 -60.62 88.81 7.65
N HIS A 229 -61.57 88.02 7.14
CA HIS A 229 -62.55 88.43 6.12
C HIS A 229 -64.00 88.52 6.65
N SER A 230 -64.19 88.40 7.97
CA SER A 230 -65.50 88.47 8.65
C SER A 230 -65.51 89.68 9.59
N ASP A 231 -66.54 90.52 9.49
CA ASP A 231 -66.73 91.75 10.29
C ASP A 231 -67.38 91.49 11.67
N ASP A 232 -67.43 90.24 12.14
CA ASP A 232 -68.17 89.85 13.35
C ASP A 232 -67.30 89.71 14.64
N GLU A 233 -68.00 89.86 15.77
CA GLU A 233 -67.54 90.21 17.13
C GLU A 233 -66.21 89.62 17.64
N PRO A 234 -65.37 90.44 18.32
CA PRO A 234 -64.07 90.03 18.89
C PRO A 234 -64.14 88.96 19.98
N ALA A 235 -65.28 88.78 20.66
CA ALA A 235 -65.42 87.84 21.79
C ALA A 235 -65.46 86.36 21.36
N LEU A 236 -65.98 86.05 20.17
CA LEU A 236 -65.92 84.71 19.58
C LEU A 236 -64.50 84.37 19.08
N ARG A 237 -63.78 85.41 18.63
CA ARG A 237 -62.40 85.35 18.14
C ARG A 237 -61.43 84.87 19.21
N ASP A 238 -61.52 85.42 20.42
CA ASP A 238 -60.63 85.05 21.52
C ASP A 238 -60.91 83.63 22.04
N ARG A 239 -62.19 83.21 22.09
CA ARG A 239 -62.55 81.85 22.53
C ARG A 239 -62.08 80.76 21.57
N LEU A 240 -62.18 80.97 20.26
CA LEU A 240 -61.69 80.00 19.28
C LEU A 240 -60.15 79.94 19.29
N ARG A 241 -59.49 81.11 19.36
CA ARG A 241 -58.04 81.19 19.45
C ARG A 241 -57.51 80.47 20.68
N ASP A 242 -58.13 80.66 21.83
CA ASP A 242 -57.74 80.00 23.08
C ASP A 242 -58.00 78.49 23.03
N SER A 243 -59.07 78.05 22.37
CA SER A 243 -59.35 76.62 22.14
C SER A 243 -58.27 75.94 21.30
N VAL A 244 -57.89 76.54 20.16
CA VAL A 244 -56.87 75.96 19.27
C VAL A 244 -55.48 76.04 19.89
N ILE A 245 -55.17 77.11 20.65
CA ILE A 245 -53.93 77.20 21.42
C ILE A 245 -53.89 76.10 22.50
N ALA A 246 -54.99 75.83 23.19
CA ALA A 246 -55.05 74.77 24.20
C ALA A 246 -54.85 73.37 23.59
N GLU A 247 -55.45 73.08 22.43
CA GLU A 247 -55.23 71.81 21.72
C GLU A 247 -53.78 71.68 21.21
N LEU A 248 -53.19 72.76 20.69
CA LEU A 248 -51.78 72.77 20.29
C LEU A 248 -50.84 72.58 21.49
N GLN A 249 -51.14 73.18 22.63
CA GLN A 249 -50.37 72.98 23.87
C GLN A 249 -50.49 71.55 24.39
N TYR A 250 -51.67 70.92 24.29
CA TYR A 250 -51.86 69.52 24.66
C TYR A 250 -51.09 68.58 23.72
N ALA A 251 -51.15 68.81 22.41
CA ALA A 251 -50.39 68.04 21.42
C ALA A 251 -48.87 68.19 21.62
N MET A 252 -48.39 69.40 21.94
CA MET A 252 -46.98 69.63 22.26
C MET A 252 -46.55 68.96 23.57
N ALA A 253 -47.37 69.01 24.62
CA ALA A 253 -47.07 68.36 25.91
C ALA A 253 -46.98 66.84 25.76
N PHE A 254 -47.85 66.23 24.95
CA PHE A 254 -47.79 64.80 24.64
C PHE A 254 -46.50 64.42 23.90
N ASN A 255 -46.09 65.22 22.91
CA ASN A 255 -44.88 65.01 22.12
C ASN A 255 -43.59 65.17 22.97
N VAL A 256 -43.60 66.06 23.98
CA VAL A 256 -42.48 66.21 24.93
C VAL A 256 -42.36 65.00 25.86
N ASN A 257 -43.47 64.43 26.33
CA ASN A 257 -43.44 63.20 27.13
C ASN A 257 -42.91 62.00 26.33
N GLU A 258 -43.32 61.84 25.07
CA GLU A 258 -42.80 60.77 24.21
C GLU A 258 -41.31 60.94 23.88
N LEU A 259 -40.83 62.20 23.77
CA LEU A 259 -39.41 62.50 23.63
C LEU A 259 -38.61 62.16 24.91
N MET A 260 -39.20 62.41 26.10
CA MET A 260 -38.58 62.02 27.38
C MET A 260 -38.48 60.50 27.51
N ASP A 261 -39.50 59.74 27.09
CA ASP A 261 -39.45 58.28 27.07
C ASP A 261 -38.38 57.75 26.09
N GLN A 262 -38.22 58.38 24.93
CA GLN A 262 -37.14 58.06 23.98
C GLN A 262 -35.74 58.36 24.53
N MET A 263 -35.57 59.47 25.25
CA MET A 263 -34.30 59.77 25.92
C MET A 263 -34.03 58.83 27.09
N SER A 264 -35.05 58.42 27.83
CA SER A 264 -34.95 57.44 28.91
C SER A 264 -34.46 56.08 28.38
N MET A 265 -35.08 55.54 27.33
CA MET A 265 -34.60 54.30 26.69
C MET A 265 -33.17 54.41 26.15
N ARG A 266 -32.79 55.58 25.62
CA ARG A 266 -31.43 55.80 25.13
C ARG A 266 -30.41 55.80 26.27
N ASN A 267 -30.73 56.40 27.40
CA ASN A 267 -29.85 56.40 28.57
C ASN A 267 -29.73 54.99 29.16
N GLU A 268 -30.82 54.24 29.23
CA GLU A 268 -30.84 52.85 29.70
C GLU A 268 -30.00 51.92 28.79
N LEU A 269 -29.99 52.16 27.47
CA LEU A 269 -29.09 51.47 26.54
C LEU A 269 -27.61 51.81 26.78
N MET A 270 -27.28 53.09 27.00
CA MET A 270 -25.89 53.49 27.27
C MET A 270 -25.39 53.02 28.65
N GLU A 271 -26.26 52.97 29.66
CA GLU A 271 -25.92 52.39 30.97
C GLU A 271 -25.64 50.89 30.86
N ASN A 272 -26.45 50.15 30.08
CA ASN A 272 -26.21 48.73 29.82
C ASN A 272 -24.94 48.47 29.00
N GLU A 273 -24.60 49.34 28.04
CA GLU A 273 -23.33 49.24 27.29
C GLU A 273 -22.12 49.50 28.20
N ASN A 274 -22.19 50.54 29.05
CA ASN A 274 -21.13 50.84 30.03
C ASN A 274 -20.99 49.72 31.08
N GLU A 275 -22.09 49.17 31.58
CA GLU A 275 -22.06 48.08 32.57
C GLU A 275 -21.46 46.79 31.97
N LYS A 276 -21.71 46.55 30.68
CA LYS A 276 -21.09 45.44 29.94
C LYS A 276 -19.60 45.65 29.69
N GLU A 277 -19.17 46.87 29.36
CA GLU A 277 -17.74 47.22 29.27
C GLU A 277 -17.03 47.06 30.63
N TRP A 278 -17.69 47.41 31.74
CA TRP A 278 -17.18 47.19 33.09
C TRP A 278 -17.09 45.71 33.44
N GLN A 279 -18.10 44.90 33.10
CA GLN A 279 -18.07 43.46 33.34
C GLN A 279 -16.99 42.77 32.48
N ASP A 280 -16.80 43.18 31.23
CA ASP A 280 -15.71 42.68 30.38
C ASP A 280 -14.34 43.08 30.94
N ALA A 281 -14.17 44.30 31.45
CA ALA A 281 -12.92 44.72 32.10
C ALA A 281 -12.62 43.92 33.39
N VAL A 282 -13.65 43.59 34.18
CA VAL A 282 -13.52 42.79 35.42
C VAL A 282 -13.25 41.31 35.10
N HIS A 283 -13.89 40.75 34.08
CA HIS A 283 -13.66 39.36 33.67
C HIS A 283 -12.31 39.15 32.95
N HIS A 284 -11.73 40.18 32.34
CA HIS A 284 -10.38 40.14 31.75
C HIS A 284 -9.25 40.49 32.76
N SER A 285 -9.56 40.82 34.02
CA SER A 285 -8.59 41.22 35.05
C SER A 285 -8.62 40.37 36.33
N PRO A 286 -8.46 39.04 36.24
CA PRO A 286 -7.70 38.32 37.27
C PRO A 286 -6.33 37.79 36.81
N LYS A 287 -6.01 37.84 35.50
CA LYS A 287 -4.75 37.28 34.97
C LYS A 287 -3.65 38.33 34.65
N MET A 288 -3.97 39.62 34.69
CA MET A 288 -2.98 40.68 34.45
C MET A 288 -2.21 41.13 35.70
N ALA A 289 -2.66 40.77 36.91
CA ALA A 289 -2.00 41.18 38.16
C ALA A 289 -0.81 40.30 38.57
N THR A 290 -0.65 39.09 38.01
CA THR A 290 0.46 38.17 38.36
C THR A 290 1.52 38.01 37.28
N ALA A 291 1.34 38.62 36.09
CA ALA A 291 2.32 38.52 35.00
C ALA A 291 3.21 39.77 34.83
N ASN A 292 2.94 40.88 35.55
CA ASN A 292 3.68 42.15 35.40
C ASN A 292 4.88 42.32 36.34
N LEU A 293 5.32 41.26 37.04
CA LEU A 293 6.55 41.30 37.86
C LEU A 293 7.79 40.75 37.16
N PHE A 294 7.68 40.21 35.94
CA PHE A 294 8.84 39.81 35.16
C PHE A 294 8.68 40.24 33.69
N ASN A 295 9.64 41.06 33.25
CA ASN A 295 9.92 41.47 31.87
C ASN A 295 9.18 42.69 31.32
N ASN A 296 9.51 43.85 31.89
CA ASN A 296 9.71 45.06 31.10
C ASN A 296 11.07 45.02 30.39
N SER A 297 11.08 44.64 29.11
CA SER A 297 12.04 45.14 28.12
C SER A 297 11.48 44.99 26.69
N SER A 298 10.87 46.08 26.22
CA SER A 298 11.01 46.63 24.86
C SER A 298 10.81 45.72 23.64
N GLY A 299 9.67 45.95 22.94
CA GLY A 299 9.67 45.94 21.47
C GLY A 299 8.53 45.18 20.78
N SER A 300 7.42 45.89 20.52
CA SER A 300 6.45 45.66 19.44
C SER A 300 6.04 44.20 19.15
N GLN A 301 4.90 43.78 19.72
CA GLN A 301 4.39 42.41 19.59
C GLN A 301 2.88 42.30 19.26
N LYS A 302 2.23 43.34 18.72
CA LYS A 302 0.85 43.21 18.20
C LYS A 302 0.76 42.73 16.74
N GLY A 303 1.88 42.60 16.03
CA GLY A 303 1.94 42.04 14.66
C GLY A 303 2.47 40.59 14.56
N LYS A 304 2.84 39.95 15.68
CA LYS A 304 3.57 38.67 15.67
C LYS A 304 2.71 37.42 15.89
N SER A 305 1.48 37.55 16.41
CA SER A 305 0.63 36.37 16.70
C SER A 305 0.11 35.69 15.43
N TYR A 306 -0.37 36.46 14.44
CA TYR A 306 -0.78 35.91 13.13
C TYR A 306 0.41 35.38 12.32
N THR A 307 1.60 35.97 12.46
CA THR A 307 2.80 35.49 11.75
C THR A 307 3.42 34.26 12.41
N ILE A 308 3.27 34.03 13.72
CA ILE A 308 3.79 32.82 14.38
C ILE A 308 2.87 31.61 14.12
N VAL A 309 1.54 31.77 14.16
CA VAL A 309 0.61 30.67 13.85
C VAL A 309 0.66 30.30 12.37
N SER A 310 0.76 31.27 11.45
CA SER A 310 0.99 30.97 10.03
C SER A 310 2.37 30.36 9.77
N ARG A 311 3.42 30.74 10.53
CA ARG A 311 4.78 30.19 10.37
C ARG A 311 4.93 28.80 11.00
N GLU A 312 4.23 28.50 12.08
CA GLU A 312 4.13 27.16 12.69
C GLU A 312 3.23 26.24 11.84
N PHE A 313 2.11 26.75 11.31
CA PHE A 313 1.24 26.01 10.38
C PHE A 313 1.95 25.70 9.06
N LEU A 314 2.69 26.67 8.48
CA LEU A 314 3.57 26.43 7.33
C LEU A 314 4.69 25.44 7.70
N LYS A 315 5.43 25.65 8.80
CA LYS A 315 6.46 24.69 9.25
C LYS A 315 5.92 23.27 9.44
N LEU A 316 4.65 23.12 9.81
CA LEU A 316 4.06 21.82 10.06
C LEU A 316 3.46 21.15 8.82
N HIS A 317 2.86 21.95 7.93
CA HIS A 317 2.54 21.51 6.58
C HIS A 317 3.83 21.06 5.85
N SER A 318 4.98 21.67 6.17
CA SER A 318 6.31 21.32 5.64
C SER A 318 6.77 19.95 6.11
N ARG A 319 6.41 19.60 7.36
CA ARG A 319 6.80 18.34 8.00
C ARG A 319 5.92 17.18 7.52
N CYS A 320 4.66 17.43 7.18
CA CYS A 320 3.76 16.42 6.62
C CYS A 320 3.95 16.17 5.12
N ASN A 321 4.50 17.13 4.38
CA ASN A 321 4.72 17.03 2.93
C ASN A 321 6.20 16.89 2.51
N LYS A 322 7.07 16.54 3.45
CA LYS A 322 8.52 16.37 3.26
C LYS A 322 8.95 15.24 2.30
N SER A 323 8.01 14.54 1.67
CA SER A 323 8.27 13.42 0.76
C SER A 323 8.43 13.81 -0.72
N PHE A 324 8.29 15.07 -1.09
CA PHE A 324 8.40 15.49 -2.50
C PHE A 324 9.09 16.85 -2.61
N GLY A 325 10.26 16.90 -3.24
CA GLY A 325 11.02 18.14 -3.48
C GLY A 325 10.41 19.13 -4.49
N LEU A 326 9.08 19.20 -4.60
CA LEU A 326 8.39 20.27 -5.33
C LEU A 326 7.83 21.28 -4.31
N PRO A 327 7.94 22.59 -4.57
CA PRO A 327 7.59 23.61 -3.58
C PRO A 327 6.09 23.59 -3.25
N GLN A 328 5.75 23.21 -2.03
CA GLN A 328 4.35 23.10 -1.59
C GLN A 328 3.88 24.23 -0.69
N GLU A 329 4.78 24.99 -0.05
CA GLU A 329 4.40 25.82 1.09
C GLU A 329 4.00 27.25 0.73
N ASN A 330 4.58 27.80 -0.33
CA ASN A 330 4.41 29.21 -0.71
C ASN A 330 4.15 29.42 -2.23
N ALA A 331 4.08 28.34 -3.00
CA ALA A 331 3.78 28.43 -4.43
C ALA A 331 2.25 28.55 -4.64
N ASP A 332 1.85 29.38 -5.59
CA ASP A 332 0.45 29.51 -6.03
C ASP A 332 -0.11 28.11 -6.36
N VAL A 333 -1.38 27.86 -6.03
CA VAL A 333 -2.11 26.64 -6.39
C VAL A 333 -1.97 26.36 -7.88
N ALA A 334 -2.02 27.42 -8.71
CA ALA A 334 -1.85 27.31 -10.15
C ALA A 334 -0.45 26.81 -10.55
N ASP A 335 0.61 27.32 -9.90
CA ASP A 335 1.99 26.90 -10.17
C ASP A 335 2.22 25.44 -9.79
N ARG A 336 1.67 25.00 -8.65
CA ARG A 336 1.75 23.59 -8.22
C ARG A 336 1.06 22.66 -9.21
N ILE A 337 -0.11 23.06 -9.70
CA ILE A 337 -0.85 22.29 -10.72
C ILE A 337 -0.04 22.19 -12.01
N ARG A 338 0.53 23.30 -12.49
CA ARG A 338 1.34 23.33 -13.72
C ARG A 338 2.60 22.49 -13.59
N LEU A 339 3.36 22.62 -12.50
CA LEU A 339 4.59 21.84 -12.30
C LEU A 339 4.32 20.36 -12.11
N ARG A 340 3.21 20.00 -11.46
CA ARG A 340 2.77 18.60 -11.41
C ARG A 340 2.41 18.08 -12.81
N ASN A 341 1.67 18.86 -13.60
CA ASN A 341 1.32 18.49 -14.97
C ASN A 341 2.56 18.36 -15.86
N LEU A 342 3.58 19.20 -15.65
CA LEU A 342 4.86 19.15 -16.34
C LEU A 342 5.56 17.80 -16.13
N VAL A 343 5.64 17.33 -14.88
CA VAL A 343 6.23 16.03 -14.55
C VAL A 343 5.39 14.89 -15.13
N ASP A 344 4.06 14.92 -14.93
CA ASP A 344 3.16 13.87 -15.44
C ASP A 344 3.27 13.72 -16.96
N ARG A 345 3.24 14.83 -17.71
CA ARG A 345 3.39 14.81 -19.17
C ARG A 345 4.77 14.38 -19.62
N SER A 346 5.81 14.72 -18.85
CA SER A 346 7.17 14.23 -19.13
C SER A 346 7.24 12.72 -18.97
N GLN A 347 6.61 12.16 -17.91
CA GLN A 347 6.52 10.70 -17.70
C GLN A 347 5.74 10.02 -18.82
N MET A 348 4.60 10.58 -19.26
CA MET A 348 3.85 10.06 -20.42
C MET A 348 4.70 10.07 -21.68
N PHE A 349 5.39 11.18 -21.94
CA PHE A 349 6.24 11.31 -23.11
C PHE A 349 7.36 10.26 -23.11
N LEU A 350 8.06 10.08 -21.97
CA LEU A 350 9.11 9.08 -21.84
C LEU A 350 8.60 7.64 -21.92
N ALA A 351 7.42 7.33 -21.36
CA ALA A 351 6.77 6.03 -21.52
C ALA A 351 6.54 5.68 -22.99
N ASN A 352 6.03 6.65 -23.76
CA ASN A 352 5.79 6.50 -25.18
C ASN A 352 7.11 6.31 -25.95
N GLN A 353 8.16 7.02 -25.58
CA GLN A 353 9.48 6.87 -26.20
C GLN A 353 10.17 5.54 -25.85
N ALA A 354 9.88 4.98 -24.67
CA ALA A 354 10.34 3.65 -24.26
C ALA A 354 9.45 2.52 -24.81
N GLY A 355 8.31 2.84 -25.43
CA GLY A 355 7.34 1.84 -25.90
C GLY A 355 6.77 1.00 -24.76
N LEU A 356 6.44 1.65 -23.64
CA LEU A 356 5.78 0.99 -22.51
C LEU A 356 4.27 0.94 -22.77
N GLU A 357 3.70 -0.25 -22.68
CA GLU A 357 2.26 -0.45 -22.82
C GLU A 357 1.54 -0.17 -21.49
N THR A 358 0.39 0.50 -21.59
CA THR A 358 -0.53 0.67 -20.46
C THR A 358 -1.30 -0.64 -20.22
N ILE A 359 -1.63 -0.93 -18.96
CA ILE A 359 -2.45 -2.10 -18.62
C ILE A 359 -3.80 -1.60 -18.11
N GLY A 360 -4.89 -1.99 -18.79
CA GLY A 360 -6.24 -1.56 -18.43
C GLY A 360 -6.48 -0.07 -18.68
N GLU A 361 -7.02 0.64 -17.68
CA GLU A 361 -7.34 2.08 -17.74
C GLU A 361 -6.19 2.98 -17.24
N GLU A 362 -4.96 2.48 -17.17
CA GLU A 362 -3.80 3.25 -16.72
C GLU A 362 -3.35 4.31 -17.75
N THR A 363 -2.90 5.47 -17.26
CA THR A 363 -2.21 6.46 -18.11
C THR A 363 -0.77 6.06 -18.40
N GLU A 364 -0.20 6.56 -19.49
CA GLU A 364 1.19 6.28 -19.87
C GLU A 364 2.19 6.76 -18.80
N SER A 365 1.84 7.81 -18.03
CA SER A 365 2.61 8.24 -16.86
C SER A 365 2.73 7.14 -15.79
N MET A 366 1.69 6.33 -15.63
CA MET A 366 1.67 5.22 -14.68
C MET A 366 2.49 4.03 -15.19
N ALA A 367 2.45 3.76 -16.50
CA ALA A 367 3.30 2.74 -17.12
C ALA A 367 4.79 3.03 -16.89
N TRP A 368 5.22 4.31 -17.02
CA TRP A 368 6.57 4.75 -16.66
C TRP A 368 6.92 4.45 -15.19
N ARG A 369 6.06 4.86 -14.27
CA ARG A 369 6.28 4.66 -12.82
C ARG A 369 6.35 3.19 -12.45
N ARG A 370 5.45 2.35 -12.99
CA ARG A 370 5.43 0.91 -12.73
C ARG A 370 6.74 0.26 -13.13
N CYS A 371 7.28 0.63 -14.28
CA CYS A 371 8.57 0.11 -14.76
C CYS A 371 9.72 0.47 -13.81
N LEU A 372 9.67 1.63 -13.17
CA LEU A 372 10.72 2.10 -12.24
C LEU A 372 10.49 1.72 -10.76
N ASN A 373 9.28 1.30 -10.37
CA ASN A 373 8.91 1.09 -8.96
C ASN A 373 9.70 -0.04 -8.28
N GLY A 374 10.11 -1.06 -9.04
CA GLY A 374 10.94 -2.17 -8.55
C GLY A 374 12.44 -1.86 -8.43
N VAL A 375 12.88 -0.66 -8.83
CA VAL A 375 14.29 -0.28 -8.83
C VAL A 375 14.55 0.73 -7.70
N PRO A 376 15.60 0.53 -6.85
CA PRO A 376 15.95 1.49 -5.80
C PRO A 376 16.22 2.90 -6.34
N ALA A 377 15.76 3.93 -5.62
CA ALA A 377 15.90 5.34 -6.00
C ALA A 377 17.37 5.76 -6.17
N GLY A 378 17.59 6.87 -6.90
CA GLY A 378 18.93 7.39 -7.16
C GLY A 378 19.64 6.71 -8.34
N PRO A 379 20.96 6.44 -8.28
CA PRO A 379 21.75 6.07 -9.46
C PRO A 379 21.26 4.83 -10.21
N GLN A 380 20.75 3.82 -9.48
CA GLN A 380 20.25 2.58 -10.07
C GLN A 380 18.99 2.81 -10.91
N ARG A 381 18.05 3.61 -10.39
CA ARG A 381 16.82 3.97 -11.11
C ARG A 381 17.12 4.83 -12.35
N LEU A 382 18.08 5.75 -12.25
CA LEU A 382 18.54 6.55 -13.38
C LEU A 382 19.17 5.71 -14.48
N ALA A 383 20.03 4.74 -14.12
CA ALA A 383 20.63 3.82 -15.08
C ALA A 383 19.57 2.95 -15.77
N HIS A 384 18.57 2.47 -15.01
CA HIS A 384 17.46 1.71 -15.57
C HIS A 384 16.62 2.56 -16.54
N ALA A 385 16.29 3.81 -16.18
CA ALA A 385 15.56 4.73 -17.04
C ALA A 385 16.31 5.05 -18.35
N ARG A 386 17.64 5.23 -18.29
CA ARG A 386 18.49 5.40 -19.48
C ARG A 386 18.42 4.17 -20.38
N LYS A 387 18.57 2.97 -19.81
CA LYS A 387 18.51 1.70 -20.55
C LYS A 387 17.17 1.50 -21.30
N LEU A 388 16.05 1.89 -20.68
CA LEU A 388 14.73 1.82 -21.32
C LEU A 388 14.61 2.73 -22.56
N LEU A 389 15.32 3.86 -22.55
CA LEU A 389 15.24 4.88 -23.61
C LEU A 389 16.34 4.75 -24.67
N GLU A 390 17.53 4.26 -24.31
CA GLU A 390 18.69 4.11 -25.20
C GLU A 390 18.44 3.12 -26.35
N CYS A 391 17.74 2.02 -26.09
CA CYS A 391 17.49 1.02 -27.12
C CYS A 391 16.38 1.43 -28.12
N ARG A 392 15.66 2.53 -27.88
CA ARG A 392 14.37 2.80 -28.54
C ARG A 392 14.16 4.24 -29.02
N SER A 393 14.76 5.24 -28.38
CA SER A 393 14.53 6.63 -28.78
C SER A 393 15.52 7.13 -29.84
N LYS A 394 15.02 7.37 -31.06
CA LYS A 394 15.75 8.11 -32.11
C LYS A 394 15.62 9.63 -31.97
N ASN A 395 14.93 10.14 -30.95
CA ASN A 395 14.60 11.56 -30.84
C ASN A 395 15.74 12.36 -30.19
N ASP A 396 16.31 13.31 -30.92
CA ASP A 396 17.38 14.20 -30.42
C ASP A 396 16.98 14.96 -29.15
N ARG A 397 15.69 15.28 -28.98
CA ARG A 397 15.18 15.94 -27.76
C ARG A 397 15.29 15.03 -26.53
N VAL A 398 15.00 13.74 -26.70
CA VAL A 398 15.13 12.75 -25.63
C VAL A 398 16.60 12.54 -25.28
N ARG A 399 17.49 12.49 -26.28
CA ARG A 399 18.94 12.37 -26.01
C ARG A 399 19.47 13.55 -25.21
N ARG A 400 19.16 14.79 -25.62
CA ARG A 400 19.54 15.99 -24.85
C ARG A 400 18.95 16.01 -23.44
N PHE A 401 17.72 15.52 -23.28
CA PHE A 401 17.09 15.39 -21.97
C PHE A 401 17.81 14.36 -21.09
N LEU A 402 18.19 13.21 -21.65
CA LEU A 402 18.94 12.17 -20.95
C LEU A 402 20.31 12.68 -20.46
N ASP A 403 20.98 13.58 -21.19
CA ASP A 403 22.24 14.18 -20.74
C ASP A 403 22.05 15.05 -19.48
N ASN A 404 20.83 15.56 -19.25
CA ASN A 404 20.49 16.30 -18.04
C ASN A 404 20.09 15.35 -16.90
N THR A 405 21.09 14.83 -16.19
CA THR A 405 20.90 13.88 -15.08
C THR A 405 19.92 14.38 -14.01
N LYS A 406 19.95 15.68 -13.70
CA LYS A 406 19.05 16.27 -12.70
C LYS A 406 17.60 16.33 -13.17
N ALA A 407 17.36 16.62 -14.45
CA ALA A 407 16.01 16.57 -15.01
C ALA A 407 15.48 15.13 -15.07
N LEU A 408 16.34 14.16 -15.38
CA LEU A 408 15.98 12.75 -15.35
C LEU A 408 15.62 12.27 -13.92
N GLU A 409 16.39 12.70 -12.91
CA GLU A 409 16.11 12.46 -11.49
C GLU A 409 14.72 12.95 -11.09
N VAL A 410 14.32 14.15 -11.54
CA VAL A 410 12.98 14.70 -11.28
C VAL A 410 11.87 13.80 -11.85
N VAL A 411 12.07 13.16 -13.00
CA VAL A 411 11.02 12.35 -13.63
C VAL A 411 11.00 10.91 -13.11
N CYS A 412 12.13 10.42 -12.62
CA CYS A 412 12.28 9.04 -12.11
C CYS A 412 11.92 8.91 -10.63
N ASP A 413 12.28 9.89 -9.81
CA ASP A 413 12.18 9.78 -8.35
C ASP A 413 10.96 10.50 -7.75
N PHE A 414 10.21 11.26 -8.55
CA PHE A 414 9.01 11.95 -8.10
C PHE A 414 7.74 11.27 -8.62
N PRO A 415 7.15 10.33 -7.86
CA PRO A 415 5.82 9.85 -8.14
C PRO A 415 4.81 10.96 -7.81
N SER A 416 4.26 11.61 -8.83
CA SER A 416 2.96 12.27 -8.69
C SER A 416 2.01 11.22 -8.13
N ARG A 417 1.43 11.48 -6.95
CA ARG A 417 0.57 10.52 -6.21
C ARG A 417 -0.35 9.79 -7.19
N LEU A 418 -0.50 8.47 -7.02
CA LEU A 418 -1.55 7.64 -7.63
C LEU A 418 -2.83 8.48 -7.69
N ARG A 419 -3.20 8.93 -8.89
CA ARG A 419 -4.48 9.64 -9.08
C ARG A 419 -5.58 8.59 -8.91
N GLN A 420 -6.68 8.97 -8.28
CA GLN A 420 -7.93 8.23 -8.50
C GLN A 420 -8.28 8.34 -9.98
N ALA A 421 -8.75 7.25 -10.57
CA ALA A 421 -9.27 7.23 -11.93
C ALA A 421 -10.26 8.39 -12.14
N GLY A 422 -10.09 9.16 -13.22
CA GLY A 422 -10.97 10.29 -13.57
C GLY A 422 -10.49 11.67 -13.15
N ASN A 423 -9.34 11.78 -12.48
CA ASN A 423 -8.68 13.06 -12.23
C ASN A 423 -7.49 13.28 -13.18
N ASP A 424 -7.47 12.63 -14.34
CA ASP A 424 -6.27 12.50 -15.17
C ASP A 424 -6.06 13.71 -16.09
N THR A 425 -4.87 14.31 -15.95
CA THR A 425 -4.33 15.41 -16.76
C THR A 425 -5.18 16.67 -16.88
N HIS A 426 -4.65 17.78 -16.34
CA HIS A 426 -5.04 19.07 -16.90
C HIS A 426 -4.53 19.12 -18.34
N GLY A 427 -5.29 19.71 -19.26
CA GLY A 427 -4.86 19.92 -20.64
C GLY A 427 -3.49 20.59 -20.74
N SER A 428 -2.85 20.54 -21.91
CA SER A 428 -1.56 21.21 -22.11
C SER A 428 -1.66 22.68 -21.74
N PHE A 429 -0.80 23.16 -20.86
CA PHE A 429 -0.59 24.59 -20.68
C PHE A 429 0.35 25.13 -21.76
N PRO A 430 0.22 26.42 -22.15
CA PRO A 430 1.21 27.11 -22.96
C PRO A 430 2.61 27.04 -22.36
N ARG A 431 3.64 26.97 -23.21
CA ARG A 431 5.05 26.96 -22.79
C ARG A 431 5.41 28.10 -21.83
N SER A 432 4.92 29.32 -22.12
CA SER A 432 5.12 30.51 -21.28
C SER A 432 4.66 30.29 -19.85
N HIS A 433 3.51 29.64 -19.64
CA HIS A 433 2.96 29.39 -18.31
C HIS A 433 3.81 28.39 -17.53
N TYR A 434 4.38 27.37 -18.18
CA TYR A 434 5.32 26.47 -17.50
C TYR A 434 6.59 27.21 -17.10
N LEU A 435 7.18 28.02 -17.99
CA LEU A 435 8.39 28.77 -17.69
C LEU A 435 8.19 29.81 -16.58
N GLU A 436 7.04 30.48 -16.54
CA GLU A 436 6.66 31.38 -15.45
C GLU A 436 6.60 30.63 -14.11
N SER A 437 5.96 29.46 -14.08
CA SER A 437 5.88 28.61 -12.89
C SER A 437 7.23 28.02 -12.48
N VAL A 438 8.14 27.75 -13.42
CA VAL A 438 9.52 27.34 -13.12
C VAL A 438 10.31 28.48 -12.48
N LYS A 439 10.20 29.70 -13.03
CA LYS A 439 10.82 30.90 -12.46
C LYS A 439 10.28 31.26 -11.08
N SER A 440 8.98 31.07 -10.84
CA SER A 440 8.38 31.33 -9.54
C SER A 440 8.76 30.26 -8.51
N SER A 441 8.78 28.99 -8.90
CA SER A 441 9.05 27.84 -8.01
C SER A 441 10.49 27.76 -7.51
N TRP A 442 11.47 28.17 -8.31
CA TRP A 442 12.88 28.26 -7.89
C TRP A 442 13.08 29.12 -6.64
N LYS A 443 12.20 30.10 -6.40
CA LYS A 443 12.27 30.95 -5.19
C LYS A 443 11.91 30.19 -3.90
N TYR A 444 11.32 29.00 -4.02
CA TYR A 444 10.69 28.29 -2.89
C TYR A 444 11.32 26.93 -2.57
N ASP A 445 12.04 26.30 -3.50
CA ASP A 445 12.76 25.05 -3.23
C ASP A 445 14.13 25.00 -3.94
N ALA A 446 15.21 25.13 -3.18
CA ALA A 446 16.58 25.16 -3.69
C ALA A 446 17.12 23.79 -4.12
N ARG A 447 16.34 22.71 -3.95
CA ARG A 447 16.80 21.33 -4.21
C ARG A 447 16.67 20.90 -5.66
N ILE A 448 15.73 21.49 -6.41
CA ILE A 448 15.56 21.23 -7.84
C ILE A 448 16.06 22.42 -8.63
N GLU A 449 17.13 22.23 -9.39
CA GLU A 449 17.68 23.23 -10.30
C GLU A 449 16.63 23.71 -11.31
N ALA A 450 16.44 25.03 -11.43
CA ALA A 450 15.51 25.61 -12.40
C ALA A 450 15.77 25.09 -13.83
N LYS A 451 17.04 24.91 -14.19
CA LYS A 451 17.48 24.32 -15.47
C LYS A 451 16.95 22.90 -15.71
N SER A 452 16.75 22.13 -14.65
CA SER A 452 16.20 20.78 -14.74
C SER A 452 14.71 20.80 -15.06
N LEU A 453 13.97 21.75 -14.47
CA LEU A 453 12.56 21.93 -14.80
C LEU A 453 12.38 22.56 -16.19
N GLU A 454 13.26 23.50 -16.59
CA GLU A 454 13.29 24.04 -17.96
C GLU A 454 13.53 22.94 -19.00
N ALA A 455 14.42 21.99 -18.72
CA ALA A 455 14.63 20.83 -19.58
C ALA A 455 13.38 19.94 -19.72
N LEU A 456 12.55 19.85 -18.68
CA LEU A 456 11.24 19.19 -18.79
C LEU A 456 10.28 19.98 -19.68
N VAL A 457 10.30 21.32 -19.59
CA VAL A 457 9.47 22.17 -20.45
C VAL A 457 9.87 21.99 -21.91
N ASP A 458 11.16 22.01 -22.21
CA ASP A 458 11.66 21.83 -23.58
C ASP A 458 11.37 20.41 -24.13
N LEU A 459 11.25 19.42 -23.24
CA LEU A 459 10.85 18.06 -23.61
C LEU A 459 9.39 17.98 -24.05
N ILE A 460 8.46 18.61 -23.31
CA ILE A 460 7.00 18.49 -23.57
C ILE A 460 6.39 19.64 -24.37
N ALA A 461 7.05 20.79 -24.41
CA ALA A 461 6.61 22.04 -25.02
C ALA A 461 7.84 22.76 -25.62
N PRO A 462 8.40 22.22 -26.72
CA PRO A 462 9.56 22.78 -27.40
C PRO A 462 9.27 24.22 -27.88
N PRO A 463 10.31 25.06 -28.04
CA PRO A 463 10.19 26.42 -28.57
C PRO A 463 9.68 26.48 -30.01
#